data_AF-D7LLV3-F1
#
_entry.id   AF-D7LLV3-F1
#
_cell.length_a   1.000
_cell.length_b   1.000
_cell.length_c   1.000
_cell.angle_alpha   90.00
_cell.angle_beta   90.00
_cell.angle_gamma   90.00
#
_symmetry.space_group_name_H-M   'P 1'
#
loop_
_entity.id
_entity.type
_entity.pdbx_description
1 polymer ?
#
loop_
_entity_poly.entity_id
_entity_poly.type
_entity_poly.pdbx_seq_one_letter_code
_entity_poly.pdbx_strand_id
1 'polypeptide(L)'
;MENDNTKESSQLFSLLCILLQHISNLAGNPKIVLPVPAFNVINGGSHAGNKLAMQEFIILPVGASSFKEAMKMGDFAPNIQENKEGLELLKTAIEKAGYTCKVVIGMDVAASEFYSSDKKYDLNFKEENNDGSQKISGDALKDLYKSFVSEYPNVSIEDPFDQDDWENYVEMTVECGEKVQIVGDDLLVTNPKKVKKAINERSCNAVLLKSIEAVKMSKRAGWGVMASHHSGDTEDTFIADLSVGLSTDKSRPELLADQSVLPNTTNQV
;
A
#
# COMPACT_ATOMS: atom_id res chain seq x y z
N MET A 1 -29.75 28.17 24.01
CA MET A 1 -29.36 26.92 24.68
C MET A 1 -28.79 26.04 23.58
N GLU A 2 -27.46 25.92 23.49
CA GLU A 2 -26.84 24.87 22.68
C GLU A 2 -27.32 23.52 23.23
N ASN A 3 -27.86 22.66 22.37
CA ASN A 3 -28.29 21.30 22.73
C ASN A 3 -27.10 20.55 23.34
N ASP A 4 -27.29 19.78 24.42
CA ASP A 4 -26.23 19.00 25.07
C ASP A 4 -25.39 18.16 24.09
N ASN A 5 -26.02 17.59 23.05
CA ASN A 5 -25.34 16.87 21.97
C ASN A 5 -24.26 17.71 21.24
N THR A 6 -24.44 19.03 21.13
CA THR A 6 -23.47 19.92 20.47
C THR A 6 -22.26 20.24 21.36
N LYS A 7 -22.44 20.28 22.69
CA LYS A 7 -21.34 20.45 23.65
C LYS A 7 -20.48 19.21 23.79
N GLU A 8 -21.10 18.02 23.89
CA GLU A 8 -20.35 16.76 23.89
C GLU A 8 -19.59 16.56 22.58
N SER A 9 -20.22 16.85 21.43
CA SER A 9 -19.55 16.81 20.13
C SER A 9 -18.36 17.78 20.06
N SER A 10 -18.48 18.98 20.63
CA SER A 10 -17.39 19.95 20.67
C SER A 10 -16.25 19.53 21.62
N GLN A 11 -16.55 18.86 22.73
CA GLN A 11 -15.52 18.34 23.65
C GLN A 11 -14.80 17.13 23.04
N LEU A 12 -15.52 16.19 22.44
CA LEU A 12 -14.94 15.05 21.73
C LEU A 12 -14.05 15.50 20.56
N PHE A 13 -14.50 16.50 19.78
CA PHE A 13 -13.69 17.09 18.73
C PHE A 13 -12.39 17.71 19.27
N SER A 14 -12.47 18.40 20.42
CA SER A 14 -11.29 18.97 21.09
C SER A 14 -10.30 17.89 21.54
N LEU A 15 -10.79 16.79 22.14
CA LEU A 15 -9.98 15.64 22.55
C LEU A 15 -9.30 14.94 21.36
N LEU A 16 -10.02 14.75 20.25
CA LEU A 16 -9.47 14.19 19.02
C LEU A 16 -8.34 15.08 18.46
N CYS A 17 -8.55 16.40 18.42
CA CYS A 17 -7.51 17.34 18.03
C CYS A 17 -6.27 17.28 18.93
N ILE A 18 -6.44 16.99 20.23
CA ILE A 18 -5.31 16.85 21.18
C ILE A 18 -4.46 15.63 20.84
N LEU A 19 -5.05 14.46 20.55
CA LEU A 19 -4.29 13.25 20.23
C LEU A 19 -3.49 13.42 18.93
N LEU A 20 -4.14 13.90 17.87
CA LEU A 20 -3.49 14.22 16.59
C LEU A 20 -2.30 15.17 16.76
N GLN A 21 -2.52 16.26 17.48
CA GLN A 21 -1.48 17.27 17.71
C GLN A 21 -0.35 16.71 18.58
N HIS A 22 -0.67 15.88 19.58
CA HIS A 22 0.32 15.22 20.41
C HIS A 22 1.23 14.30 19.58
N ILE A 23 0.66 13.44 18.74
CA ILE A 23 1.40 12.56 17.84
C ILE A 23 2.25 13.39 16.85
N SER A 24 1.66 14.44 16.28
CA SER A 24 2.38 15.37 15.38
C SER A 24 3.59 16.01 16.06
N ASN A 25 3.45 16.41 17.32
CA ASN A 25 4.55 16.99 18.10
C ASN A 25 5.65 15.96 18.38
N LEU A 26 5.31 14.72 18.74
CA LEU A 26 6.28 13.64 18.95
C LEU A 26 7.07 13.30 17.66
N ALA A 27 6.37 13.33 16.53
CA ALA A 27 6.95 13.12 15.22
C ALA A 27 7.80 14.31 14.73
N GLY A 28 7.56 15.51 15.26
CA GLY A 28 8.16 16.75 14.78
C GLY A 28 7.54 17.24 13.47
N ASN A 29 6.28 16.91 13.21
CA ASN A 29 5.56 17.35 12.02
C ASN A 29 4.98 18.75 12.26
N PRO A 30 5.38 19.78 11.49
CA PRO A 30 4.88 21.15 11.66
C PRO A 30 3.49 21.36 11.02
N LYS A 31 3.10 20.45 10.11
CA LYS A 31 1.82 20.49 9.41
C LYS A 31 1.33 19.06 9.22
N ILE A 32 0.11 18.83 9.70
CA ILE A 32 -0.67 17.60 9.56
C ILE A 32 -1.25 17.51 8.15
N VAL A 33 -1.31 16.29 7.62
CA VAL A 33 -1.88 15.96 6.30
C VAL A 33 -2.80 14.76 6.48
N LEU A 34 -3.97 14.79 5.84
CA LEU A 34 -4.84 13.61 5.76
C LEU A 34 -4.28 12.66 4.69
N PRO A 35 -4.17 11.36 4.97
CA PRO A 35 -3.60 10.42 4.01
C PRO A 35 -4.58 10.10 2.88
N VAL A 36 -4.06 9.71 1.72
CA VAL A 36 -4.83 8.92 0.76
C VAL A 36 -5.19 7.57 1.42
N PRO A 37 -6.48 7.22 1.55
CA PRO A 37 -6.87 5.92 2.06
C PRO A 37 -6.53 4.81 1.05
N ALA A 38 -6.08 3.67 1.57
CA ALA A 38 -5.83 2.45 0.81
C ALA A 38 -6.97 1.47 1.11
N PHE A 39 -7.79 1.14 0.12
CA PHE A 39 -8.91 0.20 0.29
C PHE A 39 -8.53 -1.15 -0.28
N ASN A 40 -8.42 -2.17 0.57
CA ASN A 40 -8.32 -3.56 0.12
C ASN A 40 -9.68 -3.98 -0.51
N VAL A 41 -9.64 -4.47 -1.75
CA VAL A 41 -10.83 -4.83 -2.54
C VAL A 41 -10.86 -6.31 -2.89
N ILE A 42 -9.70 -6.94 -3.14
CA ILE A 42 -9.60 -8.35 -3.51
C ILE A 42 -8.57 -9.02 -2.62
N ASN A 43 -8.99 -10.11 -1.98
CA ASN A 43 -8.12 -10.95 -1.16
C ASN A 43 -7.67 -12.21 -1.90
N GLY A 44 -6.41 -12.58 -1.73
CA GLY A 44 -5.80 -13.82 -2.14
C GLY A 44 -4.90 -14.37 -1.03
N GLY A 45 -3.81 -15.04 -1.39
CA GLY A 45 -2.80 -15.55 -0.47
C GLY A 45 -3.41 -16.36 0.67
N SER A 46 -2.91 -16.15 1.87
CA SER A 46 -3.41 -16.80 3.09
C SER A 46 -4.74 -16.21 3.60
N HIS A 47 -5.23 -15.11 3.03
CA HIS A 47 -6.47 -14.43 3.42
C HIS A 47 -7.73 -14.96 2.70
N ALA A 48 -7.59 -15.79 1.66
CA ALA A 48 -8.73 -16.31 0.89
C ALA A 48 -8.60 -17.80 0.58
N GLY A 49 -9.71 -18.48 0.26
CA GLY A 49 -9.72 -19.88 -0.21
C GLY A 49 -9.54 -20.05 -1.73
N ASN A 50 -9.31 -18.96 -2.47
CA ASN A 50 -9.14 -18.97 -3.93
C ASN A 50 -7.72 -19.37 -4.37
N LYS A 51 -7.43 -19.42 -5.67
CA LYS A 51 -6.09 -19.76 -6.20
C LYS A 51 -5.11 -18.58 -6.28
N LEU A 52 -5.54 -17.37 -5.89
CA LEU A 52 -4.73 -16.17 -6.04
C LEU A 52 -3.57 -16.22 -5.04
N ALA A 53 -2.33 -16.11 -5.52
CA ALA A 53 -1.15 -16.18 -4.66
C ALA A 53 -0.93 -14.92 -3.84
N MET A 54 -1.10 -13.75 -4.48
CA MET A 54 -0.87 -12.43 -3.86
C MET A 54 -1.99 -12.12 -2.87
N GLN A 55 -1.64 -11.52 -1.74
CA GLN A 55 -2.50 -11.41 -0.58
C GLN A 55 -3.61 -10.37 -0.73
N GLU A 56 -3.29 -9.15 -1.20
CA GLU A 56 -4.26 -8.06 -1.31
C GLU A 56 -4.09 -7.25 -2.60
N PHE A 57 -5.22 -6.83 -3.17
CA PHE A 57 -5.28 -5.84 -4.23
C PHE A 57 -6.07 -4.63 -3.75
N ILE A 58 -5.43 -3.48 -3.84
CA ILE A 58 -5.79 -2.26 -3.14
C ILE A 58 -6.09 -1.17 -4.16
N ILE A 59 -7.09 -0.33 -3.90
CA ILE A 59 -7.32 0.90 -4.65
C ILE A 59 -6.96 2.14 -3.82
N LEU A 60 -6.37 3.14 -4.47
CA LEU A 60 -5.97 4.41 -3.86
C LEU A 60 -6.55 5.58 -4.68
N PRO A 61 -7.50 6.36 -4.13
CA PRO A 61 -8.13 7.49 -4.81
C PRO A 61 -7.28 8.78 -4.74
N VAL A 62 -6.12 8.73 -5.38
CA VAL A 62 -5.09 9.79 -5.33
C VAL A 62 -5.52 11.10 -6.01
N GLY A 63 -6.51 11.05 -6.90
CA GLY A 63 -7.08 12.21 -7.58
C GLY A 63 -8.22 12.91 -6.81
N ALA A 64 -8.56 12.46 -5.61
CA ALA A 64 -9.58 13.09 -4.78
C ALA A 64 -9.10 14.43 -4.19
N SER A 65 -9.96 15.44 -4.15
CA SER A 65 -9.63 16.76 -3.60
C SER A 65 -9.75 16.83 -2.08
N SER A 66 -10.26 15.78 -1.44
CA SER A 66 -10.44 15.69 0.01
C SER A 66 -10.57 14.24 0.46
N PHE A 67 -10.27 13.97 1.73
CA PHE A 67 -10.49 12.65 2.32
C PHE A 67 -11.95 12.17 2.19
N LYS A 68 -12.93 13.07 2.33
CA LYS A 68 -14.35 12.75 2.14
C LYS A 68 -14.65 12.28 0.71
N GLU A 69 -14.05 12.90 -0.29
CA GLU A 69 -14.19 12.47 -1.67
C GLU A 69 -13.48 11.14 -1.92
N ALA A 70 -12.28 10.96 -1.36
CA ALA A 70 -11.55 9.71 -1.40
C ALA A 70 -12.38 8.55 -0.83
N MET A 71 -13.06 8.74 0.30
CA MET A 71 -13.97 7.74 0.86
C MET A 71 -15.13 7.39 -0.07
N LYS A 72 -15.71 8.36 -0.78
CA LYS A 72 -16.76 8.09 -1.79
C LYS A 72 -16.22 7.33 -3.00
N MET A 73 -14.97 7.61 -3.40
CA MET A 73 -14.27 6.82 -4.40
C MET A 73 -13.89 5.43 -3.86
N GLY A 74 -13.74 5.22 -2.56
CA GLY A 74 -13.56 3.85 -2.01
C GLY A 74 -14.84 3.01 -2.13
N ASP A 75 -16.01 3.65 -2.00
CA ASP A 75 -17.32 2.99 -1.94
C ASP A 75 -17.77 2.31 -3.24
N PHE A 76 -17.16 2.62 -4.40
CA PHE A 76 -17.49 1.93 -5.66
C PHE A 76 -16.79 0.58 -5.82
N ALA A 77 -15.86 0.23 -4.93
CA ALA A 77 -15.07 -1.00 -5.00
C ALA A 77 -16.00 -2.21 -5.18
N PRO A 78 -16.04 -2.83 -6.38
CA PRO A 78 -17.01 -3.88 -6.64
C PRO A 78 -16.70 -5.10 -5.77
N ASN A 79 -17.74 -5.71 -5.23
CA ASN A 79 -17.64 -7.01 -4.57
C ASN A 79 -17.34 -8.08 -5.63
N ILE A 80 -16.05 -8.34 -5.87
CA ILE A 80 -15.67 -9.24 -6.96
C ILE A 80 -15.62 -10.68 -6.46
N GLN A 81 -16.42 -11.54 -7.09
CA GLN A 81 -16.51 -12.97 -6.79
C GLN A 81 -15.86 -13.89 -7.83
N GLU A 82 -15.32 -13.35 -8.95
CA GLU A 82 -14.71 -14.16 -10.01
C GLU A 82 -13.26 -13.75 -10.29
N ASN A 83 -12.36 -14.74 -10.26
CA ASN A 83 -10.92 -14.55 -10.46
C ASN A 83 -10.58 -14.44 -11.95
N LYS A 84 -10.69 -13.23 -12.50
CA LYS A 84 -9.83 -12.80 -13.61
C LYS A 84 -8.76 -11.92 -13.00
N GLU A 85 -7.51 -12.10 -13.43
CA GLU A 85 -6.29 -11.39 -13.00
C GLU A 85 -6.61 -10.11 -12.22
N GLY A 86 -6.39 -10.12 -10.89
CA GLY A 86 -6.97 -9.11 -9.98
C GLY A 86 -6.74 -7.65 -10.39
N LEU A 87 -5.62 -7.37 -11.06
CA LEU A 87 -5.31 -6.06 -11.63
C LEU A 87 -6.22 -5.65 -12.80
N GLU A 88 -6.50 -6.54 -13.74
CA GLU A 88 -7.36 -6.26 -14.90
C GLU A 88 -8.80 -6.01 -14.47
N LEU A 89 -9.22 -6.76 -13.47
CA LEU A 89 -10.52 -6.61 -12.85
C LEU A 89 -10.68 -5.25 -12.13
N LEU A 90 -9.68 -4.84 -11.34
CA LEU A 90 -9.66 -3.51 -10.73
C LEU A 90 -9.60 -2.39 -11.77
N LYS A 91 -8.77 -2.54 -12.80
CA LYS A 91 -8.68 -1.57 -13.91
C LYS A 91 -10.03 -1.38 -14.59
N THR A 92 -10.70 -2.48 -14.96
CA THR A 92 -12.04 -2.45 -15.55
C THR A 92 -13.06 -1.79 -14.61
N ALA A 93 -12.99 -2.06 -13.31
CA ALA A 93 -13.88 -1.47 -12.32
C ALA A 93 -13.69 0.05 -12.19
N ILE A 94 -12.44 0.51 -12.10
CA ILE A 94 -12.07 1.93 -12.03
C ILE A 94 -12.58 2.67 -13.27
N GLU A 95 -12.41 2.08 -14.46
CA GLU A 95 -12.91 2.64 -15.72
C GLU A 95 -14.43 2.75 -15.73
N LYS A 96 -15.15 1.69 -15.35
CA LYS A 96 -16.62 1.69 -15.30
C LYS A 96 -17.19 2.68 -14.30
N ALA A 97 -16.48 2.92 -13.19
CA ALA A 97 -16.87 3.91 -12.19
C ALA A 97 -16.54 5.36 -12.61
N GLY A 98 -15.85 5.56 -13.73
CA GLY A 98 -15.48 6.89 -14.23
C GLY A 98 -14.33 7.53 -13.44
N TYR A 99 -13.49 6.72 -12.80
CA TYR A 99 -12.38 7.17 -11.97
C TYR A 99 -11.00 6.86 -12.56
N THR A 100 -10.93 6.54 -13.85
CA THR A 100 -9.67 6.50 -14.61
C THR A 100 -8.87 7.77 -14.33
N CYS A 101 -7.56 7.63 -14.12
CA CYS A 101 -6.65 8.73 -13.76
C CYS A 101 -6.85 9.36 -12.36
N LYS A 102 -7.85 8.93 -11.59
CA LYS A 102 -8.11 9.41 -10.22
C LYS A 102 -7.91 8.33 -9.16
N VAL A 103 -8.10 7.08 -9.55
CA VAL A 103 -7.86 5.92 -8.71
C VAL A 103 -6.75 5.08 -9.34
N VAL A 104 -5.77 4.75 -8.53
CA VAL A 104 -4.62 3.90 -8.87
C VAL A 104 -4.66 2.64 -8.01
N ILE A 105 -3.80 1.68 -8.33
CA ILE A 105 -3.77 0.35 -7.70
C ILE A 105 -2.52 0.23 -6.82
N GLY A 106 -2.67 -0.47 -5.70
CA GLY A 106 -1.56 -1.02 -4.94
C GLY A 106 -1.78 -2.52 -4.71
N MET A 107 -0.77 -3.20 -4.20
CA MET A 107 -0.86 -4.62 -3.84
C MET A 107 -0.02 -4.91 -2.61
N ASP A 108 -0.50 -5.84 -1.78
CA ASP A 108 0.32 -6.58 -0.82
C ASP A 108 0.47 -8.00 -1.36
N VAL A 109 1.72 -8.38 -1.64
CA VAL A 109 2.02 -9.68 -2.20
C VAL A 109 2.20 -10.73 -1.11
N ALA A 110 2.74 -10.36 0.05
CA ALA A 110 3.16 -11.28 1.12
C ALA A 110 3.99 -12.47 0.58
N ALA A 111 5.02 -12.18 -0.22
CA ALA A 111 5.73 -13.22 -0.99
C ALA A 111 6.40 -14.31 -0.13
N SER A 112 6.69 -14.01 1.15
CA SER A 112 7.17 -14.98 2.13
C SER A 112 6.25 -16.21 2.26
N GLU A 113 4.92 -16.03 2.07
CA GLU A 113 3.92 -17.11 2.21
C GLU A 113 4.04 -18.19 1.12
N PHE A 114 4.64 -17.84 -0.02
CA PHE A 114 4.82 -18.75 -1.15
C PHE A 114 6.29 -18.87 -1.60
N TYR A 115 7.21 -18.48 -0.73
CA TYR A 115 8.64 -18.69 -0.93
C TYR A 115 9.05 -20.08 -0.47
N SER A 116 9.81 -20.79 -1.29
CA SER A 116 10.24 -22.16 -1.04
C SER A 116 11.71 -22.30 -0.69
N SER A 117 12.06 -23.40 -0.03
CA SER A 117 13.42 -23.68 0.47
C SER A 117 14.51 -23.75 -0.62
N ASP A 118 14.13 -23.95 -1.88
CA ASP A 118 15.00 -23.89 -3.05
C ASP A 118 15.19 -22.47 -3.63
N LYS A 119 14.82 -21.44 -2.85
CA LYS A 119 14.94 -20.01 -3.18
C LYS A 119 14.14 -19.62 -4.42
N LYS A 120 12.90 -20.09 -4.50
CA LYS A 120 11.96 -19.81 -5.58
C LYS A 120 10.60 -19.45 -5.01
N TYR A 121 9.75 -18.91 -5.87
CA TYR A 121 8.41 -18.47 -5.54
C TYR A 121 7.37 -19.35 -6.24
N ASP A 122 6.38 -19.81 -5.50
CA ASP A 122 5.34 -20.72 -5.97
C ASP A 122 3.98 -20.02 -6.06
N LEU A 123 3.70 -19.40 -7.21
CA LEU A 123 2.41 -18.72 -7.43
C LEU A 123 1.21 -19.69 -7.46
N ASN A 124 1.43 -21.01 -7.40
CA ASN A 124 0.40 -22.04 -7.36
C ASN A 124 0.42 -22.81 -6.03
N PHE A 125 1.01 -22.26 -4.95
CA PHE A 125 1.19 -22.96 -3.66
C PHE A 125 -0.10 -23.51 -3.02
N LYS A 126 -1.26 -23.03 -3.47
CA LYS A 126 -2.60 -23.42 -3.01
C LYS A 126 -3.28 -24.46 -3.90
N GLU A 127 -2.69 -24.81 -5.04
CA GLU A 127 -3.28 -25.78 -5.96
C GLU A 127 -3.15 -27.22 -5.45
N GLU A 128 -4.26 -27.96 -5.51
CA GLU A 128 -4.25 -29.40 -5.25
C GLU A 128 -3.38 -30.12 -6.29
N ASN A 129 -2.43 -30.93 -5.84
CA ASN A 129 -1.44 -31.64 -6.66
C ASN A 129 -0.35 -30.77 -7.30
N ASN A 130 -0.05 -29.60 -6.71
CA ASN A 130 1.12 -28.82 -7.11
C ASN A 130 2.42 -29.64 -6.86
N ASP A 131 3.16 -29.91 -7.94
CA ASP A 131 4.44 -30.64 -7.91
C ASP A 131 5.67 -29.71 -7.79
N GLY A 132 5.44 -28.39 -7.71
CA GLY A 132 6.47 -27.37 -7.63
C GLY A 132 7.21 -27.11 -8.96
N SER A 133 6.76 -27.68 -10.08
CA SER A 133 7.41 -27.50 -11.39
C SER A 133 7.25 -26.08 -11.96
N GLN A 134 6.22 -25.36 -11.53
CA GLN A 134 5.89 -24.00 -11.99
C GLN A 134 6.51 -22.89 -11.13
N LYS A 135 7.37 -23.24 -10.18
CA LYS A 135 8.07 -22.26 -9.35
C LYS A 135 8.98 -21.37 -10.18
N ILE A 136 8.97 -20.07 -9.88
CA ILE A 136 9.74 -19.06 -10.59
C ILE A 136 10.86 -18.49 -9.71
N SER A 137 11.92 -17.97 -10.32
CA SER A 137 13.00 -17.27 -9.59
C SER A 137 12.55 -15.87 -9.13
N GLY A 138 13.31 -15.27 -8.21
CA GLY A 138 13.14 -13.86 -7.86
C GLY A 138 13.22 -12.93 -9.08
N ASP A 139 14.16 -13.18 -9.99
CA ASP A 139 14.24 -12.44 -11.27
C ASP A 139 12.96 -12.52 -12.11
N ALA A 140 12.41 -13.72 -12.28
CA ALA A 140 11.18 -13.91 -13.05
C ALA A 140 9.97 -13.25 -12.37
N LEU A 141 9.93 -13.26 -11.02
CA LEU A 141 8.90 -12.58 -10.25
C LEU A 141 9.05 -11.04 -10.32
N LYS A 142 10.27 -10.52 -10.29
CA LYS A 142 10.60 -9.10 -10.52
C LYS A 142 10.11 -8.65 -11.90
N ASP A 143 10.37 -9.43 -12.95
CA ASP A 143 9.93 -9.14 -14.31
C ASP A 143 8.39 -9.16 -14.43
N LEU A 144 7.71 -10.04 -13.69
CA LEU A 144 6.25 -10.02 -13.57
C LEU A 144 5.74 -8.72 -12.92
N TYR A 145 6.35 -8.26 -11.82
CA TYR A 145 5.96 -6.97 -11.22
C TYR A 145 6.22 -5.78 -12.15
N LYS A 146 7.31 -5.82 -12.91
CA LYS A 146 7.61 -4.79 -13.91
C LYS A 146 6.56 -4.74 -15.01
N SER A 147 6.05 -5.90 -15.46
CA SER A 147 4.94 -5.92 -16.41
C SER A 147 3.69 -5.30 -15.78
N PHE A 148 3.41 -5.60 -14.51
CA PHE A 148 2.26 -5.01 -13.81
C PHE A 148 2.33 -3.49 -13.70
N VAL A 149 3.49 -2.94 -13.34
CA VAL A 149 3.73 -1.49 -13.27
C VAL A 149 3.60 -0.83 -14.66
N SER A 150 3.86 -1.57 -15.74
CA SER A 150 3.74 -1.04 -17.10
C SER A 150 2.34 -1.12 -17.71
N GLU A 151 1.56 -2.14 -17.35
CA GLU A 151 0.26 -2.46 -17.96
C GLU A 151 -0.94 -1.91 -17.17
N TYR A 152 -0.74 -1.68 -15.87
CA TYR A 152 -1.76 -1.24 -14.93
C TYR A 152 -1.31 0.02 -14.20
N PRO A 153 -2.24 0.84 -13.66
CA PRO A 153 -1.89 1.98 -12.81
C PRO A 153 -1.43 1.51 -11.41
N ASN A 154 -0.52 0.54 -11.34
CA ASN A 154 0.01 -0.02 -10.10
C ASN A 154 1.17 0.84 -9.60
N VAL A 155 0.95 1.52 -8.48
CA VAL A 155 1.86 2.54 -7.93
C VAL A 155 2.49 2.12 -6.61
N SER A 156 2.09 0.99 -6.03
CA SER A 156 2.62 0.49 -4.75
C SER A 156 2.59 -1.02 -4.69
N ILE A 157 3.73 -1.63 -4.34
CA ILE A 157 3.89 -3.07 -4.15
C ILE A 157 4.51 -3.28 -2.78
N GLU A 158 3.76 -3.94 -1.91
CA GLU A 158 4.17 -4.36 -0.58
C GLU A 158 4.61 -5.82 -0.58
N ASP A 159 5.68 -6.08 0.16
CA ASP A 159 6.36 -7.36 0.31
C ASP A 159 6.51 -8.20 -0.98
N PRO A 160 7.12 -7.64 -2.04
CA PRO A 160 7.28 -8.32 -3.33
C PRO A 160 8.12 -9.60 -3.28
N PHE A 161 8.97 -9.74 -2.27
CA PHE A 161 9.88 -10.87 -2.09
C PHE A 161 9.89 -11.31 -0.62
N ASP A 162 10.44 -12.51 -0.38
CA ASP A 162 10.61 -13.06 0.96
C ASP A 162 11.35 -12.08 1.88
N GLN A 163 11.01 -12.11 3.17
CA GLN A 163 11.54 -11.23 4.21
C GLN A 163 13.08 -11.22 4.35
N ASP A 164 13.77 -12.24 3.82
CA ASP A 164 15.23 -12.36 3.81
C ASP A 164 15.86 -12.29 2.40
N ASP A 165 15.06 -12.07 1.34
CA ASP A 165 15.53 -11.94 -0.04
C ASP A 165 15.94 -10.50 -0.41
N TRP A 166 16.90 -9.96 0.37
CA TRP A 166 17.38 -8.58 0.23
C TRP A 166 17.92 -8.24 -1.16
N GLU A 167 18.46 -9.23 -1.88
CA GLU A 167 19.05 -9.05 -3.22
C GLU A 167 17.97 -8.63 -4.22
N ASN A 168 16.87 -9.39 -4.33
CA ASN A 168 15.77 -9.06 -5.25
C ASN A 168 15.07 -7.74 -4.88
N TYR A 169 14.95 -7.42 -3.60
CA TYR A 169 14.46 -6.12 -3.13
C TYR A 169 15.29 -4.94 -3.67
N VAL A 170 16.61 -5.02 -3.54
CA VAL A 170 17.54 -3.99 -4.03
C VAL A 170 17.44 -3.86 -5.55
N GLU A 171 17.47 -4.98 -6.27
CA GLU A 171 17.38 -4.97 -7.74
C GLU A 171 16.07 -4.36 -8.23
N MET A 172 14.92 -4.77 -7.68
CA MET A 172 13.63 -4.20 -8.04
C MET A 172 13.57 -2.70 -7.71
N THR A 173 14.10 -2.28 -6.56
CA THR A 173 14.14 -0.87 -6.19
C THR A 173 15.00 -0.04 -7.13
N VAL A 174 16.13 -0.58 -7.60
CA VAL A 174 16.96 0.08 -8.62
C VAL A 174 16.25 0.16 -9.97
N GLU A 175 15.57 -0.91 -10.39
CA GLU A 175 14.98 -1.00 -11.74
C GLU A 175 13.66 -0.23 -11.89
N CYS A 176 12.80 -0.22 -10.86
CA CYS A 176 11.47 0.41 -10.95
C CYS A 176 11.07 1.27 -9.75
N GLY A 177 11.92 1.43 -8.73
CA GLY A 177 11.59 2.21 -7.52
C GLY A 177 11.31 3.70 -7.77
N GLU A 178 11.72 4.24 -8.92
CA GLU A 178 11.34 5.60 -9.36
C GLU A 178 9.90 5.70 -9.87
N LYS A 179 9.28 4.58 -10.27
CA LYS A 179 7.91 4.50 -10.83
C LYS A 179 6.90 3.87 -9.88
N VAL A 180 7.36 3.01 -8.97
CA VAL A 180 6.50 2.27 -8.04
C VAL A 180 7.02 2.40 -6.62
N GLN A 181 6.11 2.46 -5.66
CA GLN A 181 6.45 2.43 -4.25
C GLN A 181 6.69 0.97 -3.88
N ILE A 182 7.82 0.69 -3.23
CA ILE A 182 8.17 -0.64 -2.75
C ILE A 182 8.12 -0.54 -1.23
N VAL A 183 7.12 -1.20 -0.65
CA VAL A 183 6.82 -1.15 0.78
C VAL A 183 7.37 -2.41 1.42
N GLY A 184 8.11 -2.25 2.52
CA GLY A 184 8.47 -3.38 3.37
C GLY A 184 7.58 -3.45 4.62
N ASP A 185 6.88 -4.56 4.82
CA ASP A 185 6.31 -4.98 6.11
C ASP A 185 7.19 -6.07 6.72
N ASP A 186 7.12 -7.31 6.26
CA ASP A 186 7.87 -8.46 6.78
C ASP A 186 9.39 -8.28 6.65
N LEU A 187 9.83 -7.66 5.56
CA LEU A 187 11.24 -7.29 5.37
C LEU A 187 11.75 -6.46 6.56
N LEU A 188 10.93 -5.52 7.04
CA LEU A 188 11.33 -4.49 8.01
C LEU A 188 10.86 -4.79 9.43
N VAL A 189 9.70 -5.44 9.60
CA VAL A 189 8.94 -5.67 10.83
C VAL A 189 8.93 -4.45 11.76
N THR A 190 8.87 -3.26 11.16
CA THR A 190 9.02 -1.96 11.84
C THR A 190 10.22 -1.90 12.82
N ASN A 191 11.29 -2.65 12.54
CA ASN A 191 12.49 -2.71 13.36
C ASN A 191 13.50 -1.65 12.90
N PRO A 192 13.90 -0.68 13.75
CA PRO A 192 14.82 0.39 13.36
C PRO A 192 16.16 -0.10 12.78
N LYS A 193 16.65 -1.28 13.18
CA LYS A 193 17.88 -1.87 12.63
C LYS A 193 17.67 -2.35 11.19
N LYS A 194 16.57 -3.03 10.91
CA LYS A 194 16.19 -3.47 9.55
C LYS A 194 15.90 -2.26 8.65
N VAL A 195 15.18 -1.26 9.15
CA VAL A 195 14.95 0.02 8.44
C VAL A 195 16.27 0.70 8.09
N LYS A 196 17.21 0.78 9.05
CA LYS A 196 18.54 1.36 8.79
C LYS A 196 19.31 0.58 7.73
N LYS A 197 19.27 -0.75 7.77
CA LYS A 197 19.88 -1.62 6.74
C LYS A 197 19.27 -1.33 5.37
N ALA A 198 17.95 -1.35 5.28
CA ALA A 198 17.21 -1.15 4.04
C ALA A 198 17.44 0.24 3.42
N ILE A 199 17.56 1.30 4.24
CA ILE A 199 17.96 2.64 3.78
C ILE A 199 19.37 2.62 3.18
N ASN A 200 20.33 1.97 3.85
CA ASN A 200 21.72 1.94 3.39
C ASN A 200 21.88 1.12 2.09
N GLU A 201 21.15 0.01 1.98
CA GLU A 201 21.21 -0.90 0.84
C GLU A 201 20.27 -0.49 -0.30
N ARG A 202 19.36 0.47 -0.05
CA ARG A 202 18.30 0.89 -0.99
C ARG A 202 17.37 -0.27 -1.37
N SER A 203 17.01 -1.08 -0.39
CA SER A 203 16.20 -2.30 -0.59
C SER A 203 14.72 -2.02 -0.84
N CYS A 204 14.21 -0.89 -0.37
CA CYS A 204 12.85 -0.44 -0.63
C CYS A 204 12.79 1.08 -0.53
N ASN A 205 11.61 1.68 -0.70
CA ASN A 205 11.44 3.14 -0.64
C ASN A 205 10.20 3.57 0.16
N ALA A 206 9.57 2.65 0.87
CA ALA A 206 8.49 2.89 1.81
C ALA A 206 8.49 1.86 2.95
N VAL A 207 7.89 2.25 4.08
CA VAL A 207 7.72 1.39 5.26
C VAL A 207 6.25 1.25 5.61
N LEU A 208 5.82 0.04 5.94
CA LEU A 208 4.54 -0.19 6.60
C LEU A 208 4.68 0.08 8.10
N LEU A 209 3.87 1.00 8.61
CA LEU A 209 4.05 1.65 9.89
C LEU A 209 3.52 0.83 11.06
N LYS A 210 4.38 0.53 12.04
CA LYS A 210 3.99 0.18 13.42
C LYS A 210 4.72 0.96 14.54
N SER A 211 5.63 1.92 14.25
CA SER A 211 6.34 2.75 15.26
C SER A 211 6.79 4.16 14.79
N ILE A 212 6.81 5.15 15.71
CA ILE A 212 7.18 6.55 15.41
C ILE A 212 8.65 6.71 15.00
N GLU A 213 9.57 5.96 15.61
CA GLU A 213 11.00 6.07 15.30
C GLU A 213 11.30 5.65 13.85
N ALA A 214 10.72 4.52 13.42
CA ALA A 214 10.85 4.03 12.05
C ALA A 214 10.31 5.04 11.04
N VAL A 215 9.20 5.72 11.34
CA VAL A 215 8.67 6.82 10.49
C VAL A 215 9.65 7.95 10.38
N LYS A 216 10.20 8.41 11.50
CA LYS A 216 11.13 9.53 11.49
C LYS A 216 12.38 9.18 10.70
N MET A 217 12.86 7.94 10.78
CA MET A 217 13.99 7.45 9.97
C MET A 217 13.64 7.42 8.49
N SER A 218 12.52 6.82 8.13
CA SER A 218 12.07 6.65 6.75
C SER A 218 11.82 8.00 6.07
N LYS A 219 11.13 8.93 6.74
CA LYS A 219 10.92 10.29 6.23
C LYS A 219 12.20 11.06 6.00
N ARG A 220 13.19 10.92 6.89
CA ARG A 220 14.52 11.55 6.70
C ARG A 220 15.26 10.97 5.50
N ALA A 221 15.00 9.72 5.13
CA ALA A 221 15.54 9.07 3.95
C ALA A 221 14.71 9.33 2.67
N GLY A 222 13.65 10.15 2.74
CA GLY A 222 12.77 10.43 1.62
C GLY A 222 11.76 9.32 1.30
N TRP A 223 11.56 8.36 2.21
CA TRP A 223 10.70 7.20 1.98
C TRP A 223 9.22 7.47 2.23
N GLY A 224 8.37 6.76 1.49
CA GLY A 224 6.95 6.57 1.75
C GLY A 224 6.69 6.02 3.16
N VAL A 225 5.54 6.36 3.74
CA VAL A 225 5.06 5.73 4.98
C VAL A 225 3.60 5.38 4.78
N MET A 226 3.24 4.12 5.04
CA MET A 226 1.85 3.66 5.00
C MET A 226 1.43 3.22 6.39
N ALA A 227 0.40 3.85 6.95
CA ALA A 227 -0.25 3.36 8.18
C ALA A 227 -1.09 2.14 7.84
N SER A 228 -0.86 1.01 8.52
CA SER A 228 -1.58 -0.23 8.25
C SER A 228 -2.19 -0.86 9.48
N HIS A 229 -3.41 -1.37 9.31
CA HIS A 229 -4.14 -2.14 10.30
C HIS A 229 -3.56 -3.56 10.40
N HIS A 230 -4.08 -4.34 11.33
CA HIS A 230 -3.73 -5.76 11.44
C HIS A 230 -4.96 -6.61 11.09
N SER A 231 -4.75 -7.84 10.62
CA SER A 231 -5.85 -8.77 10.29
C SER A 231 -6.78 -9.08 11.48
N GLY A 232 -6.32 -8.89 12.72
CA GLY A 232 -7.09 -8.99 13.95
C GLY A 232 -7.40 -7.63 14.58
N ASP A 233 -7.91 -6.68 13.79
CA ASP A 233 -8.21 -5.32 14.27
C ASP A 233 -9.36 -5.29 15.31
N THR A 234 -9.50 -4.16 15.98
CA THR A 234 -10.57 -3.90 16.95
C THR A 234 -11.40 -2.69 16.53
N GLU A 235 -12.40 -2.30 17.31
CA GLU A 235 -13.13 -1.05 17.13
C GLU A 235 -12.30 0.22 17.44
N ASP A 236 -11.05 0.05 17.92
CA ASP A 236 -10.14 1.14 18.23
C ASP A 236 -9.70 1.89 16.96
N THR A 237 -9.82 3.22 16.98
CA THR A 237 -9.51 4.08 15.83
C THR A 237 -8.12 4.72 15.89
N PHE A 238 -7.24 4.30 16.80
CA PHE A 238 -5.94 4.91 17.07
C PHE A 238 -5.08 5.05 15.82
N ILE A 239 -5.15 4.10 14.89
CA ILE A 239 -4.38 4.17 13.66
C ILE A 239 -4.80 5.32 12.74
N ALA A 240 -6.08 5.72 12.77
CA ALA A 240 -6.54 6.89 12.03
C ALA A 240 -5.85 8.15 12.58
N ASP A 241 -5.83 8.31 13.90
CA ASP A 241 -5.13 9.41 14.56
C ASP A 241 -3.61 9.37 14.31
N LEU A 242 -3.02 8.18 14.38
CA LEU A 242 -1.61 7.95 14.14
C LEU A 242 -1.22 8.35 12.72
N SER A 243 -1.98 7.94 11.70
CA SER A 243 -1.70 8.23 10.29
C SER A 243 -1.66 9.74 10.02
N VAL A 244 -2.62 10.47 10.58
CA VAL A 244 -2.77 11.91 10.44
C VAL A 244 -1.69 12.65 11.22
N GLY A 245 -1.50 12.33 12.50
CA GLY A 245 -0.47 12.92 13.33
C GLY A 245 0.94 12.67 12.79
N LEU A 246 1.20 11.47 12.26
CA LEU A 246 2.46 11.15 11.62
C LEU A 246 2.58 11.70 10.21
N SER A 247 1.52 12.21 9.58
CA SER A 247 1.52 12.80 8.22
C SER A 247 2.17 11.87 7.20
N THR A 248 1.71 10.62 7.17
CA THR A 248 2.36 9.50 6.46
C THR A 248 2.43 9.70 4.94
N ASP A 249 1.55 10.53 4.38
CA ASP A 249 1.40 10.79 2.94
C ASP A 249 2.39 11.82 2.34
N LYS A 250 3.32 12.36 3.14
CA LYS A 250 4.19 13.46 2.69
C LYS A 250 5.25 13.08 1.67
N SER A 251 5.50 11.80 1.39
CA SER A 251 6.69 11.36 0.64
C SER A 251 6.50 11.12 -0.84
N ARG A 252 5.31 11.25 -1.43
CA ARG A 252 5.11 10.93 -2.86
C ARG A 252 4.09 11.75 -3.66
N PRO A 253 3.90 13.08 -3.44
CA PRO A 253 3.04 13.87 -4.33
C PRO A 253 3.42 13.76 -5.82
N GLU A 254 4.69 13.57 -6.17
CA GLU A 254 5.15 13.64 -7.58
C GLU A 254 4.84 12.38 -8.40
N LEU A 255 4.89 11.19 -7.81
CA LEU A 255 4.58 9.93 -8.51
C LEU A 255 3.08 9.69 -8.72
N LEU A 256 2.25 10.23 -7.84
CA LEU A 256 0.79 10.15 -7.93
C LEU A 256 0.18 11.34 -8.68
N ALA A 257 0.91 12.46 -8.80
CA ALA A 257 0.50 13.64 -9.55
C ALA A 257 1.07 13.69 -10.98
N ASP A 258 2.00 12.81 -11.35
CA ASP A 258 2.45 12.73 -12.72
C ASP A 258 1.40 12.07 -13.62
N GLN A 259 0.55 12.92 -14.21
CA GLN A 259 -0.43 12.52 -15.20
C GLN A 259 0.19 11.91 -16.46
N SER A 260 1.53 11.94 -16.64
CA SER A 260 2.22 11.30 -17.76
C SER A 260 2.36 9.78 -17.62
N VAL A 261 2.15 9.22 -16.42
CA VAL A 261 2.12 7.76 -16.18
C VAL A 261 0.76 7.16 -16.52
N LEU A 262 -0.24 8.00 -16.78
CA LEU A 262 -1.57 7.58 -17.20
C LEU A 262 -1.61 7.53 -18.74
N PRO A 263 -2.02 6.42 -19.36
CA PRO A 263 -2.03 6.30 -20.81
C PRO A 263 -2.86 7.43 -21.44
N ASN A 264 -2.22 8.22 -22.29
CA ASN A 264 -2.83 9.27 -23.08
C ASN A 264 -4.03 8.70 -23.87
N THR A 265 -5.25 9.00 -23.43
CA THR A 265 -6.44 8.83 -24.25
C THR A 265 -6.63 10.06 -25.14
N THR A 266 -5.65 10.33 -26.00
CA THR A 266 -5.85 11.21 -27.17
C THR A 266 -5.80 10.35 -28.41
N ASN A 267 -6.92 9.68 -28.68
CA ASN A 267 -7.39 9.33 -30.02
C ASN A 267 -8.80 8.75 -29.92
N GLN A 268 -9.82 9.61 -29.91
CA GLN A 268 -11.05 9.34 -30.67
C GLN A 268 -11.52 10.66 -31.29
N VAL A 269 -11.48 10.67 -32.63
CA VAL A 269 -12.20 11.57 -33.54
C VAL A 269 -13.68 11.18 -33.52
#